data_AF-A0A7X9IJ99-F1
#
_entry.id   AF-A0A7X9IJ99-F1
#
_cell.length_a   1.000
_cell.length_b   1.000
_cell.length_c   1.000
_cell.angle_alpha   90.00
_cell.angle_beta   90.00
_cell.angle_gamma   90.00
#
_symmetry.space_group_name_H-M   'P 1'
#
loop_
_entity.id
_entity.type
_entity.pdbx_description
1 polymer ?
#
loop_
_entity_poly.entity_id
_entity_poly.type
_entity_poly.pdbx_seq_one_letter_code
_entity_poly.pdbx_strand_id
1 'polypeptide(L)'
;MVKRVHKARAGGEVEFEIYCEYRVIFERYLAWRKEFFSDGNDNRMFPLKTPKCDTVKLHPNFERVKERCDLVGVPYFGPRELRKTRVNWLIRRTQNTKLVAEMAQNTETTLLASYERPHHQRAVLEITKFNIELQLPQKAPGPGLCAKTTTDSPTSIDYSGLEPNCVNPAGCLFCSYHRDIESFDHVWSLKTYQRYQIELLTTHRANAYLSGSNPVELTIKRIGAKIKALEHSGAQVRQWIEESEERVNEGYYHPQWDMFIRILEIK
;
A
#
# COMPACT_ATOMS: atom_id res chain seq x y z
N MET A 1 -26.98 22.44 19.98
CA MET A 1 -28.25 22.21 20.72
C MET A 1 -28.07 20.93 21.51
N VAL A 2 -28.05 21.00 22.84
CA VAL A 2 -27.79 19.86 23.71
C VAL A 2 -29.14 19.28 24.16
N LYS A 3 -29.34 17.97 23.98
CA LYS A 3 -30.50 17.27 24.55
C LYS A 3 -30.04 16.09 25.37
N ARG A 4 -30.48 16.07 26.64
CA ARG A 4 -30.20 15.01 27.60
C ARG A 4 -31.17 13.85 27.40
N VAL A 5 -30.63 12.64 27.28
CA VAL A 5 -31.42 11.40 27.21
C VAL A 5 -30.80 10.39 28.18
N HIS A 6 -31.63 9.82 29.05
CA HIS A 6 -31.19 8.81 30.03
C HIS A 6 -31.09 7.43 29.36
N LYS A 7 -29.89 6.84 29.31
CA LYS A 7 -29.67 5.46 28.83
C LYS A 7 -29.68 4.48 30.01
N ALA A 8 -30.70 3.64 30.11
CA ALA A 8 -30.85 2.66 31.19
C ALA A 8 -29.71 1.61 31.29
N ARG A 9 -28.91 1.41 30.22
CA ARG A 9 -27.75 0.49 30.24
C ARG A 9 -26.42 1.13 30.66
N ALA A 10 -26.33 2.46 30.64
CA ALA A 10 -25.12 3.22 30.96
C ALA A 10 -25.23 4.01 32.28
N GLY A 11 -26.37 3.94 32.97
CA GLY A 11 -26.56 4.51 34.30
C GLY A 11 -26.42 6.03 34.41
N GLY A 12 -26.53 6.79 33.30
CA GLY A 12 -26.31 8.23 33.31
C GLY A 12 -27.02 9.01 32.18
N GLU A 13 -27.06 10.33 32.36
CA GLU A 13 -27.51 11.29 31.34
C GLU A 13 -26.48 11.35 30.20
N VAL A 14 -26.97 11.23 28.97
CA VAL A 14 -26.13 11.31 27.79
C VAL A 14 -26.48 12.56 27.00
N GLU A 15 -25.46 13.38 26.75
CA GLU A 15 -25.56 14.55 25.89
C GLU A 15 -25.12 14.18 24.47
N PHE A 16 -25.84 14.72 23.49
CA PHE A 16 -25.50 14.57 22.08
C PHE A 16 -25.28 15.94 21.46
N GLU A 17 -24.13 16.10 20.84
CA GLU A 17 -23.84 17.24 19.98
C GLU A 17 -24.32 16.93 18.56
N ILE A 18 -25.05 17.90 17.98
CA ILE A 18 -25.43 17.88 16.57
C ILE A 18 -24.59 18.90 15.82
N TYR A 19 -24.14 18.53 14.63
CA TYR A 19 -23.41 19.44 13.75
C TYR A 19 -24.28 20.62 13.31
N CYS A 20 -23.66 21.77 13.10
CA CYS A 20 -24.35 23.01 12.74
C CYS A 20 -25.18 22.86 11.46
N GLU A 21 -24.69 22.10 10.48
CA GLU A 21 -25.40 21.86 9.22
C GLU A 21 -26.69 21.05 9.42
N TYR A 22 -26.70 20.13 10.39
CA TYR A 22 -27.88 19.32 10.70
C TYR A 22 -28.97 20.13 11.41
N ARG A 23 -28.61 21.25 12.04
CA ARG A 23 -29.54 22.10 12.79
C ARG A 23 -30.73 22.54 11.94
N VAL A 24 -30.48 22.97 10.69
CA VAL A 24 -31.52 23.47 9.78
C VAL A 24 -32.55 22.40 9.45
N ILE A 25 -32.09 21.15 9.26
CA ILE A 25 -32.96 20.00 8.99
C ILE A 25 -33.77 19.67 10.24
N PHE A 26 -33.11 19.69 11.41
CA PHE A 26 -33.72 19.33 12.68
C PHE A 26 -34.78 20.34 13.13
N GLU A 27 -34.53 21.65 13.01
CA GLU A 27 -35.50 22.69 13.33
C GLU A 27 -36.74 22.61 12.43
N ARG A 28 -36.56 22.34 11.14
CA ARG A 28 -37.66 22.10 10.20
C ARG A 28 -38.52 20.91 10.60
N TYR A 29 -37.87 19.82 11.03
CA TYR A 29 -38.57 18.65 11.56
C TYR A 29 -39.34 18.97 12.84
N LEU A 30 -38.78 19.78 13.76
CA LEU A 30 -39.48 20.18 14.97
C LEU A 30 -40.71 21.05 14.69
N ALA A 31 -40.61 21.96 13.72
CA ALA A 31 -41.76 22.76 13.26
C ALA A 31 -42.88 21.87 12.73
N TRP A 32 -42.55 20.96 11.80
CA TRP A 32 -43.49 19.96 11.29
C TRP A 32 -44.10 19.09 12.40
N ARG A 33 -43.29 18.61 13.35
CA ARG A 33 -43.80 17.80 14.47
C ARG A 33 -44.81 18.58 15.31
N LYS A 34 -44.55 19.88 15.58
CA LYS A 34 -45.45 20.71 16.39
C LYS A 34 -46.81 20.90 15.72
N GLU A 35 -46.85 21.00 14.39
CA GLU A 35 -48.08 21.16 13.62
C GLU A 35 -48.92 19.87 13.55
N PHE A 36 -48.28 18.71 13.35
CA PHE A 36 -48.97 17.45 13.09
C PHE A 36 -49.15 16.53 14.33
N PHE A 37 -48.44 16.82 15.43
CA PHE A 37 -48.45 16.02 16.67
C PHE A 37 -48.68 16.89 17.89
N SER A 38 -49.68 17.78 17.83
CA SER A 38 -50.12 18.64 18.93
C SER A 38 -50.79 17.89 20.09
N ASP A 39 -51.23 16.64 19.87
CA ASP A 39 -51.95 15.86 20.86
C ASP A 39 -50.97 15.24 21.87
N GLY A 40 -51.06 15.68 23.13
CA GLY A 40 -50.10 15.42 24.22
C GLY A 40 -49.92 13.96 24.69
N ASN A 41 -50.29 12.96 23.88
CA ASN A 41 -50.18 11.55 24.22
C ASN A 41 -48.82 10.92 23.86
N ASP A 42 -47.99 11.53 22.99
CA ASP A 42 -46.64 10.99 22.67
C ASP A 42 -45.51 12.04 22.81
N ASN A 43 -44.80 11.95 23.94
CA ASN A 43 -43.67 12.83 24.26
C ASN A 43 -42.35 12.42 23.55
N ARG A 44 -42.34 11.39 22.69
CA ARG A 44 -41.14 10.97 21.95
C ARG A 44 -40.70 12.00 20.91
N MET A 45 -39.39 12.16 20.73
CA MET A 45 -38.83 13.06 19.70
C MET A 45 -39.21 12.62 18.27
N PHE A 46 -39.28 11.31 18.04
CA PHE A 46 -39.69 10.70 16.79
C PHE A 46 -40.90 9.80 17.05
N PRO A 47 -42.13 10.35 17.01
CA PRO A 47 -43.35 9.58 17.26
C PRO A 47 -43.61 8.61 16.11
N LEU A 48 -44.06 7.40 16.43
CA LEU A 48 -44.46 6.39 15.45
C LEU A 48 -45.98 6.19 15.56
N LYS A 49 -46.72 6.64 14.54
CA LYS A 49 -48.16 6.36 14.42
C LYS A 49 -48.36 5.18 13.48
N THR A 50 -48.89 4.08 14.01
CA THR A 50 -49.38 2.95 13.21
C THR A 50 -50.89 2.89 13.40
N PRO A 51 -51.72 2.79 12.35
CA PRO A 51 -53.18 2.75 12.47
C PRO A 51 -53.75 1.58 13.28
N LYS A 52 -52.90 0.65 13.77
CA LYS A 52 -53.29 -0.56 14.50
C LYS A 52 -52.82 -0.60 15.97
N CYS A 53 -51.94 0.30 16.42
CA CYS A 53 -51.46 0.31 17.80
C CYS A 53 -51.01 1.71 18.25
N ASP A 54 -51.56 2.19 19.37
CA ASP A 54 -51.18 3.47 20.01
C ASP A 54 -49.89 3.39 20.85
N THR A 55 -49.43 2.18 21.18
CA THR A 55 -48.26 1.98 22.05
C THR A 55 -47.25 1.04 21.41
N VAL A 56 -46.50 1.56 20.44
CA VAL A 56 -45.40 0.79 19.83
C VAL A 56 -44.25 0.66 20.85
N LYS A 57 -44.24 -0.46 21.58
CA LYS A 57 -43.07 -1.04 22.29
C LYS A 57 -42.09 -1.73 21.33
N LEU A 58 -42.41 -1.81 20.03
CA LEU A 58 -41.56 -2.42 19.01
C LEU A 58 -40.45 -1.48 18.55
N HIS A 59 -39.31 -2.06 18.20
CA HIS A 59 -38.25 -1.35 17.49
C HIS A 59 -38.78 -0.76 16.16
N PRO A 60 -38.31 0.44 15.76
CA PRO A 60 -38.72 1.06 14.50
C PRO A 60 -38.35 0.16 13.32
N ASN A 61 -39.32 -0.12 12.45
CA ASN A 61 -39.07 -0.77 11.17
C ASN A 61 -38.63 0.28 10.13
N PHE A 62 -37.57 0.00 9.39
CA PHE A 62 -37.01 0.89 8.36
C PHE A 62 -37.51 0.58 6.95
N GLU A 63 -38.51 -0.30 6.78
CA GLU A 63 -39.13 -0.62 5.47
C GLU A 63 -39.55 0.62 4.69
N ARG A 64 -40.20 1.59 5.32
CA ARG A 64 -40.60 2.85 4.66
C ARG A 64 -39.42 3.67 4.15
N VAL A 65 -38.27 3.57 4.82
CA VAL A 65 -37.04 4.25 4.38
C VAL A 65 -36.46 3.51 3.18
N LYS A 66 -36.46 2.17 3.20
CA LYS A 66 -36.04 1.34 2.05
C LYS A 66 -36.88 1.62 0.81
N GLU A 67 -38.21 1.58 0.94
CA GLU A 67 -39.15 1.88 -0.16
C GLU A 67 -38.87 3.26 -0.79
N ARG A 68 -38.61 4.28 0.04
CA ARG A 68 -38.27 5.63 -0.45
C ARG A 68 -36.89 5.67 -1.11
N CYS A 69 -35.91 4.97 -0.58
CA CYS A 69 -34.59 4.84 -1.19
C CYS A 69 -34.70 4.20 -2.58
N ASP A 70 -35.50 3.14 -2.72
CA ASP A 70 -35.74 2.44 -3.98
C ASP A 70 -36.45 3.36 -5.00
N LEU A 71 -37.46 4.13 -4.57
CA LEU A 71 -38.17 5.09 -5.42
C LEU A 71 -37.26 6.20 -5.99
N VAL A 72 -36.24 6.62 -5.25
CA VAL A 72 -35.30 7.67 -5.66
C VAL A 72 -34.05 7.07 -6.33
N GLY A 73 -33.95 5.73 -6.41
CA GLY A 73 -32.80 5.03 -6.99
C GLY A 73 -31.52 5.11 -6.15
N VAL A 74 -31.65 5.30 -4.83
CA VAL A 74 -30.52 5.39 -3.89
C VAL A 74 -30.40 4.08 -3.11
N PRO A 75 -29.20 3.46 -3.02
CA PRO A 75 -29.03 2.25 -2.24
C PRO A 75 -29.29 2.49 -0.74
N TYR A 76 -30.07 1.62 -0.11
CA TYR A 76 -30.33 1.70 1.33
C TYR A 76 -29.16 1.20 2.15
N PHE A 77 -28.67 2.04 3.06
CA PHE A 77 -27.68 1.67 4.07
C PHE A 77 -28.31 1.65 5.46
N GLY A 78 -28.22 0.51 6.15
CA GLY A 78 -28.79 0.36 7.48
C GLY A 78 -28.06 1.16 8.57
N PRO A 79 -28.68 1.37 9.75
CA PRO A 79 -28.08 2.14 10.84
C PRO A 79 -26.71 1.65 11.31
N ARG A 80 -26.47 0.33 11.26
CA ARG A 80 -25.18 -0.27 11.63
C ARG A 80 -24.06 0.16 10.67
N GLU A 81 -24.32 0.13 9.37
CA GLU A 81 -23.35 0.53 8.36
C GLU A 81 -23.14 2.05 8.37
N LEU A 82 -24.21 2.85 8.49
CA LEU A 82 -24.09 4.30 8.64
C LEU A 82 -23.26 4.68 9.89
N ARG A 83 -23.45 3.99 11.01
CA ARG A 83 -22.65 4.20 12.23
C ARG A 83 -21.19 3.86 11.99
N LYS A 84 -20.89 2.72 11.34
CA LYS A 84 -19.51 2.34 11.00
C LYS A 84 -18.85 3.36 10.08
N THR A 85 -19.55 3.79 9.03
CA THR A 85 -19.05 4.77 8.07
C THR A 85 -18.73 6.10 8.77
N ARG A 86 -19.62 6.59 9.64
CA ARG A 86 -19.37 7.80 10.44
C ARG A 86 -18.13 7.67 11.32
N VAL A 87 -18.03 6.58 12.09
CA VAL A 87 -16.89 6.34 12.99
C VAL A 87 -15.58 6.26 12.20
N ASN A 88 -15.56 5.49 11.10
CA ASN A 88 -14.37 5.34 10.26
C ASN A 88 -13.98 6.64 9.55
N TRP A 89 -14.93 7.43 9.10
CA TRP A 89 -14.65 8.75 8.53
C TRP A 89 -14.03 9.69 9.57
N LEU A 90 -14.54 9.69 10.80
CA LEU A 90 -13.99 10.50 11.90
C LEU A 90 -12.56 10.08 12.24
N ILE A 91 -12.29 8.77 12.42
CA ILE A 91 -10.92 8.26 12.68
C ILE A 91 -9.95 8.71 11.59
N ARG A 92 -10.38 8.66 10.31
CA ARG A 92 -9.55 9.07 9.18
C ARG A 92 -9.24 10.56 9.19
N ARG A 93 -10.22 11.40 9.55
CA ARG A 93 -10.08 12.86 9.52
C ARG A 93 -9.29 13.40 10.71
N THR A 94 -9.49 12.85 11.90
CA THR A 94 -8.88 13.37 13.13
C THR A 94 -7.60 12.64 13.53
N GLN A 95 -7.38 11.41 13.05
CA GLN A 95 -6.30 10.51 13.46
C GLN A 95 -6.19 10.28 14.97
N ASN A 96 -7.22 10.64 15.73
CA ASN A 96 -7.25 10.54 17.19
C ASN A 96 -8.35 9.57 17.61
N THR A 97 -7.96 8.33 17.91
CA THR A 97 -8.85 7.23 18.29
C THR A 97 -9.60 7.53 19.59
N LYS A 98 -8.94 8.18 20.55
CA LYS A 98 -9.49 8.53 21.86
C LYS A 98 -10.66 9.50 21.75
N LEU A 99 -10.48 10.59 21.00
CA LEU A 99 -11.53 11.58 20.78
C LEU A 99 -12.72 10.98 20.03
N VAL A 100 -12.48 10.09 19.05
CA VAL A 100 -13.57 9.44 18.31
C VAL A 100 -14.29 8.39 19.17
N ALA A 101 -13.58 7.72 20.09
CA ALA A 101 -14.19 6.79 21.06
C ALA A 101 -15.13 7.51 22.02
N GLU A 102 -14.71 8.68 22.53
CA GLU A 102 -15.55 9.57 23.35
C GLU A 102 -16.80 10.01 22.57
N MET A 103 -16.64 10.52 21.35
CA MET A 103 -17.76 10.92 20.48
C MET A 103 -18.71 9.76 20.13
N ALA A 104 -18.18 8.55 19.99
CA ALA A 104 -18.94 7.35 19.68
C ALA A 104 -19.54 6.67 20.91
N GLN A 105 -19.24 7.15 22.13
CA GLN A 105 -19.64 6.58 23.41
C GLN A 105 -19.29 5.09 23.54
N ASN A 106 -18.15 4.69 22.99
CA ASN A 106 -17.61 3.34 23.10
C ASN A 106 -16.23 3.41 23.77
N THR A 107 -15.80 2.31 24.38
CA THR A 107 -14.40 2.19 24.80
C THR A 107 -13.49 2.12 23.57
N GLU A 108 -12.27 2.63 23.70
CA GLU A 108 -11.27 2.62 22.63
C GLU A 108 -11.00 1.19 22.11
N THR A 109 -10.97 0.21 23.02
CA THR A 109 -10.79 -1.21 22.68
C THR A 109 -11.91 -1.78 21.81
N THR A 110 -13.18 -1.45 22.13
CA THR A 110 -14.32 -1.88 21.31
C THR A 110 -14.39 -1.12 19.99
N LEU A 111 -13.92 0.12 19.97
CA LEU A 111 -13.81 0.92 18.76
C LEU A 111 -12.80 0.32 17.78
N LEU A 112 -11.60 -0.02 18.25
CA LEU A 112 -10.58 -0.68 17.43
C LEU A 112 -11.06 -2.05 16.95
N ALA A 113 -11.55 -2.91 17.85
CA ALA A 113 -11.97 -4.26 17.51
C ALA A 113 -13.19 -4.35 16.55
N SER A 114 -14.13 -3.39 16.62
CA SER A 114 -15.38 -3.46 15.86
C SER A 114 -15.43 -2.55 14.61
N TYR A 115 -14.54 -1.55 14.52
CA TYR A 115 -14.60 -0.52 13.49
C TYR A 115 -13.32 -0.39 12.66
N GLU A 116 -12.16 -0.75 13.19
CA GLU A 116 -10.91 -0.72 12.42
C GLU A 116 -10.96 -1.76 11.31
N ARG A 117 -11.22 -1.30 10.08
CA ARG A 117 -11.05 -2.11 8.88
C ARG A 117 -9.69 -1.79 8.29
N PRO A 118 -8.86 -2.80 7.98
CA PRO A 118 -7.60 -2.61 7.29
C PRO A 118 -7.85 -1.81 6.01
N HIS A 119 -7.19 -0.66 5.89
CA HIS A 119 -7.28 0.17 4.69
C HIS A 119 -6.00 -0.05 3.89
N HIS A 120 -6.10 -0.77 2.77
CA HIS A 120 -4.93 -1.15 1.97
C HIS A 120 -4.01 0.02 1.67
N GLN A 121 -4.55 1.19 1.28
CA GLN A 121 -3.71 2.36 0.99
C GLN A 121 -2.98 2.89 2.23
N ARG A 122 -3.57 2.79 3.43
CA ARG A 122 -2.88 3.20 4.67
C ARG A 122 -1.82 2.20 5.06
N ALA A 123 -2.13 0.90 4.98
CA ALA A 123 -1.15 -0.15 5.23
C ALA A 123 0.05 -0.02 4.28
N VAL A 124 -0.17 0.25 2.99
CA VAL A 124 0.91 0.52 2.02
C VAL A 124 1.73 1.73 2.43
N LEU A 125 1.10 2.85 2.82
CA LEU A 125 1.81 4.04 3.27
C LEU A 125 2.61 3.79 4.56
N GLU A 126 2.04 3.06 5.52
CA GLU A 126 2.69 2.73 6.80
C GLU A 126 3.86 1.77 6.59
N ILE A 127 3.72 0.73 5.76
CA ILE A 127 4.81 -0.16 5.37
C ILE A 127 5.91 0.60 4.62
N THR A 128 5.52 1.50 3.72
CA THR A 128 6.48 2.32 2.96
C THR A 128 7.26 3.24 3.90
N LYS A 129 6.59 3.92 4.84
CA LYS A 129 7.24 4.77 5.85
C LYS A 129 8.16 3.94 6.74
N PHE A 130 7.70 2.80 7.22
CA PHE A 130 8.50 1.89 8.05
C PHE A 130 9.78 1.46 7.32
N ASN A 131 9.68 1.09 6.04
CA ASN A 131 10.84 0.71 5.23
C ASN A 131 11.79 1.88 4.94
N ILE A 132 11.26 3.10 4.78
CA ILE A 132 12.06 4.33 4.62
C ILE A 132 12.81 4.65 5.92
N GLU A 133 12.13 4.59 7.06
CA GLU A 133 12.69 4.86 8.39
C GLU A 133 13.75 3.83 8.78
N LEU A 134 13.59 2.57 8.34
CA LEU A 134 14.58 1.52 8.59
C LEU A 134 15.92 1.74 7.88
N GLN A 135 16.02 2.71 6.95
CA GLN A 135 17.21 3.03 6.15
C GLN A 135 18.08 1.81 5.83
N LEU A 136 17.47 0.77 5.25
CA LEU A 136 18.27 -0.24 4.59
C LEU A 136 19.05 0.49 3.48
N PRO A 137 20.39 0.45 3.45
CA PRO A 137 21.14 1.07 2.36
C PRO A 137 20.51 0.61 1.06
N GLN A 138 20.18 1.56 0.17
CA GLN A 138 19.58 1.24 -1.12
C GLN A 138 20.54 0.29 -1.84
N LYS A 139 20.26 -1.01 -1.74
CA LYS A 139 21.03 -2.02 -2.45
C LYS A 139 20.88 -1.69 -3.92
N ALA A 140 22.01 -1.62 -4.62
CA ALA A 140 21.97 -1.49 -6.06
C ALA A 140 21.09 -2.65 -6.60
N PRO A 141 20.17 -2.38 -7.55
CA PRO A 141 19.39 -3.45 -8.16
C PRO A 141 20.31 -4.42 -8.92
N GLY A 142 21.43 -3.92 -9.45
CA GLY A 142 22.52 -4.74 -10.00
C GLY A 142 23.52 -5.18 -8.93
N PRO A 143 24.40 -6.15 -9.24
CA PRO A 143 25.48 -6.55 -8.34
C PRO A 143 26.36 -5.34 -7.98
N GLY A 144 26.66 -5.13 -6.70
CA GLY A 144 27.55 -4.05 -6.22
C GLY A 144 26.88 -3.05 -5.25
N LEU A 145 27.47 -1.86 -5.12
CA LEU A 145 26.98 -0.78 -4.26
C LEU A 145 26.51 0.43 -5.06
N CYS A 146 25.64 1.20 -4.42
CA CYS A 146 25.17 2.48 -4.91
C CYS A 146 25.80 3.60 -4.07
N ALA A 147 26.61 4.47 -4.68
CA ALA A 147 27.20 5.64 -4.03
C ALA A 147 26.26 6.87 -4.08
N LYS A 148 25.01 6.68 -4.49
CA LYS A 148 24.02 7.73 -4.70
C LYS A 148 23.44 8.21 -3.37
N THR A 149 23.37 9.52 -3.18
CA THR A 149 22.58 10.13 -2.11
C THR A 149 21.11 10.18 -2.52
N THR A 150 20.18 10.15 -1.56
CA THR A 150 18.75 9.87 -1.77
C THR A 150 18.04 10.80 -2.78
N THR A 151 18.64 11.94 -3.15
CA THR A 151 18.05 12.99 -3.98
C THR A 151 18.44 12.96 -5.47
N ASP A 152 19.52 12.27 -5.84
CA ASP A 152 20.05 12.42 -7.20
C ASP A 152 19.22 11.64 -8.23
N SER A 153 19.42 11.87 -9.53
CA SER A 153 18.88 11.02 -10.59
C SER A 153 19.99 10.09 -11.11
N PRO A 154 19.66 8.90 -11.65
CA PRO A 154 20.70 8.02 -12.19
C PRO A 154 21.31 8.67 -13.44
N THR A 155 22.63 8.85 -13.43
CA THR A 155 23.37 9.55 -14.50
C THR A 155 24.16 8.55 -15.33
N SER A 156 24.16 8.72 -16.66
CA SER A 156 24.89 7.81 -17.55
C SER A 156 26.39 8.06 -17.52
N ILE A 157 27.17 6.98 -17.60
CA ILE A 157 28.62 7.06 -17.81
C ILE A 157 28.93 7.40 -19.28
N ASP A 158 28.10 6.93 -20.23
CA ASP A 158 28.28 7.13 -21.69
C ASP A 158 26.94 7.19 -22.44
N TYR A 159 26.87 7.92 -23.56
CA TYR A 159 25.67 8.06 -24.41
C TYR A 159 25.41 6.87 -25.35
N SER A 160 26.33 5.91 -25.46
CA SER A 160 26.24 4.76 -26.38
C SER A 160 25.74 3.46 -25.72
N GLY A 161 25.31 3.54 -24.45
CA GLY A 161 24.86 2.41 -23.65
C GLY A 161 23.35 2.39 -23.39
N LEU A 162 22.94 1.53 -22.44
CA LEU A 162 21.57 1.51 -21.93
C LEU A 162 21.32 2.72 -21.02
N GLU A 163 20.09 3.24 -21.07
CA GLU A 163 19.66 4.28 -20.15
C GLU A 163 19.76 3.79 -18.70
N PRO A 164 20.48 4.52 -17.82
CA PRO A 164 20.61 4.15 -16.43
C PRO A 164 19.25 4.17 -15.72
N ASN A 165 18.95 3.12 -14.95
CA ASN A 165 17.76 3.10 -14.11
C ASN A 165 18.05 2.38 -12.79
N CYS A 166 17.28 2.75 -11.76
CA CYS A 166 17.38 2.15 -10.43
C CYS A 166 16.42 0.96 -10.25
N VAL A 167 15.81 0.48 -11.34
CA VAL A 167 14.81 -0.60 -11.32
C VAL A 167 15.37 -1.88 -11.93
N ASN A 168 16.03 -1.78 -13.08
CA ASN A 168 16.61 -2.91 -13.79
C ASN A 168 18.10 -3.06 -13.40
N PRO A 169 18.52 -4.27 -12.98
CA PRO A 169 19.93 -4.58 -12.75
C PRO A 169 20.86 -4.18 -13.91
N ALA A 170 20.42 -4.35 -15.16
CA ALA A 170 21.21 -4.01 -16.34
C ALA A 170 21.48 -2.50 -16.43
N GLY A 171 20.45 -1.67 -16.23
CA GLY A 171 20.58 -0.21 -16.27
C GLY A 171 21.48 0.34 -15.15
N CYS A 172 21.50 -0.34 -14.00
CA CYS A 172 22.36 0.04 -12.88
C CYS A 172 23.86 -0.04 -13.21
N LEU A 173 24.29 -0.98 -14.05
CA LEU A 173 25.70 -1.14 -14.45
C LEU A 173 26.23 0.00 -15.35
N PHE A 174 25.33 0.80 -15.92
CA PHE A 174 25.64 1.98 -16.73
C PHE A 174 25.53 3.30 -15.95
N CYS A 175 25.13 3.23 -14.68
CA CYS A 175 25.00 4.38 -13.80
C CYS A 175 26.36 4.81 -13.24
N SER A 176 26.66 6.11 -13.24
CA SER A 176 27.91 6.68 -12.71
C SER A 176 28.08 6.51 -11.21
N TYR A 177 26.99 6.29 -10.48
CA TYR A 177 26.98 6.04 -9.04
C TYR A 177 27.21 4.56 -8.67
N HIS A 178 27.25 3.65 -9.65
CA HIS A 178 27.53 2.25 -9.41
C HIS A 178 28.98 2.06 -8.94
N ARG A 179 29.19 1.25 -7.90
CA ARG A 179 30.50 0.89 -7.38
C ARG A 179 30.63 -0.62 -7.29
N ASP A 180 31.71 -1.13 -7.88
CA ASP A 180 32.12 -2.52 -7.70
C ASP A 180 32.76 -2.70 -6.33
N ILE A 181 32.56 -3.88 -5.73
CA ILE A 181 33.13 -4.25 -4.42
C ILE A 181 34.18 -5.32 -4.66
N GLU A 182 35.34 -5.20 -4.01
CA GLU A 182 36.35 -6.26 -4.00
C GLU A 182 35.97 -7.35 -2.99
N SER A 183 34.94 -8.13 -3.31
CA SER A 183 34.51 -9.29 -2.53
C SER A 183 34.21 -10.48 -3.42
N PHE A 184 34.44 -11.68 -2.90
CA PHE A 184 34.09 -12.92 -3.58
C PHE A 184 32.60 -12.96 -3.96
N ASP A 185 31.73 -12.55 -3.04
CA ASP A 185 30.27 -12.50 -3.23
C ASP A 185 29.87 -11.63 -4.44
N HIS A 186 30.48 -10.44 -4.57
CA HIS A 186 30.24 -9.54 -5.69
C HIS A 186 30.72 -10.13 -7.02
N VAL A 187 31.92 -10.71 -7.04
CA VAL A 187 32.49 -11.37 -8.23
C VAL A 187 31.62 -12.54 -8.68
N TRP A 188 31.17 -13.38 -7.75
CA TRP A 188 30.29 -14.51 -8.03
C TRP A 188 28.91 -14.05 -8.53
N SER A 189 28.35 -12.98 -7.93
CA SER A 189 27.11 -12.37 -8.39
C SER A 189 27.25 -11.79 -9.80
N LEU A 190 28.36 -11.11 -10.14
CA LEU A 190 28.64 -10.62 -11.50
C LEU A 190 28.74 -11.75 -12.54
N LYS A 191 29.50 -12.81 -12.24
CA LYS A 191 29.65 -13.97 -13.13
C LYS A 191 28.32 -14.70 -13.33
N THR A 192 27.55 -14.88 -12.26
CA THR A 192 26.22 -15.48 -12.34
C THR A 192 25.27 -14.61 -13.17
N TYR A 193 25.28 -13.30 -12.96
CA TYR A 193 24.45 -12.37 -13.74
C TYR A 193 24.86 -12.35 -15.23
N GLN A 194 26.15 -12.51 -15.54
CA GLN A 194 26.62 -12.69 -16.91
C GLN A 194 26.02 -13.94 -17.56
N ARG A 195 26.02 -15.09 -16.85
CA ARG A 195 25.38 -16.32 -17.31
C ARG A 195 23.88 -16.10 -17.56
N TYR A 196 23.17 -15.44 -16.65
CA TYR A 196 21.75 -15.11 -16.84
C TYR A 196 21.49 -14.30 -18.12
N GLN A 197 22.30 -13.27 -18.40
CA GLN A 197 22.19 -12.50 -19.63
C GLN A 197 22.47 -13.35 -20.89
N ILE A 198 23.42 -14.28 -20.82
CA ILE A 198 23.70 -15.22 -21.92
C ILE A 198 22.47 -16.12 -22.17
N GLU A 199 21.84 -16.66 -21.12
CA GLU A 199 20.65 -17.50 -21.28
C GLU A 199 19.42 -16.72 -21.79
N LEU A 200 19.28 -15.45 -21.41
CA LEU A 200 18.28 -14.57 -22.01
C LEU A 200 18.53 -14.39 -23.52
N LEU A 201 19.79 -14.20 -23.91
CA LEU A 201 20.16 -14.03 -25.32
C LEU A 201 19.89 -15.30 -26.13
N THR A 202 20.17 -16.49 -25.59
CA THR A 202 19.90 -17.78 -26.26
C THR A 202 18.41 -18.05 -26.40
N THR A 203 17.60 -17.68 -25.39
CA THR A 203 16.16 -17.88 -25.37
C THR A 203 15.41 -16.92 -26.31
N HIS A 204 15.85 -15.66 -26.40
CA HIS A 204 15.15 -14.61 -27.15
C HIS A 204 15.73 -14.30 -28.55
N ARG A 205 16.49 -15.23 -29.15
CA ARG A 205 17.15 -15.06 -30.47
C ARG A 205 16.23 -14.60 -31.62
N ALA A 206 14.92 -14.78 -31.52
CA ALA A 206 13.97 -14.46 -32.59
C ALA A 206 13.75 -12.96 -32.87
N ASN A 207 14.01 -12.06 -31.91
CA ASN A 207 13.62 -10.64 -32.04
C ASN A 207 14.77 -9.65 -32.31
N ALA A 208 16.01 -10.13 -32.46
CA ALA A 208 17.22 -9.30 -32.50
C ALA A 208 17.53 -8.64 -33.86
N TYR A 209 16.77 -8.94 -34.93
CA TYR A 209 17.12 -8.52 -36.30
C TYR A 209 16.63 -7.12 -36.71
N LEU A 210 15.82 -6.43 -35.89
CA LEU A 210 15.11 -5.23 -36.35
C LEU A 210 15.66 -3.89 -35.83
N SER A 211 16.51 -3.88 -34.80
CA SER A 211 17.02 -2.63 -34.22
C SER A 211 18.44 -2.82 -33.71
N GLY A 212 19.32 -1.85 -33.97
CA GLY A 212 20.73 -1.89 -33.60
C GLY A 212 21.01 -2.33 -32.15
N SER A 213 22.16 -2.99 -31.97
CA SER A 213 22.74 -3.58 -30.75
C SER A 213 21.75 -4.06 -29.68
N ASN A 214 21.64 -5.38 -29.51
CA ASN A 214 20.79 -5.98 -28.49
C ASN A 214 21.18 -5.49 -27.06
N PRO A 215 20.23 -4.95 -26.26
CA PRO A 215 20.46 -4.55 -24.87
C PRO A 215 21.19 -5.60 -24.01
N VAL A 216 20.88 -6.87 -24.23
CA VAL A 216 21.49 -8.00 -23.52
C VAL A 216 22.98 -8.11 -23.86
N GLU A 217 23.35 -7.94 -25.13
CA GLU A 217 24.75 -7.96 -25.56
C GLU A 217 25.55 -6.78 -24.98
N LEU A 218 24.95 -5.59 -24.94
CA LEU A 218 25.57 -4.42 -24.29
C LEU A 218 25.83 -4.69 -22.81
N THR A 219 24.88 -5.34 -22.14
CA THR A 219 24.99 -5.72 -20.72
C THR A 219 26.11 -6.74 -20.52
N ILE A 220 26.18 -7.79 -21.34
CA ILE A 220 27.25 -8.81 -21.29
C ILE A 220 28.62 -8.16 -21.50
N LYS A 221 28.76 -7.26 -22.49
CA LYS A 221 29.99 -6.52 -22.75
C LYS A 221 30.40 -5.66 -21.54
N ARG A 222 29.43 -4.98 -20.92
CA ARG A 222 29.67 -4.14 -19.73
C ARG A 222 30.13 -4.96 -18.54
N ILE A 223 29.51 -6.10 -18.27
CA ILE A 223 29.91 -7.01 -17.20
C ILE A 223 31.34 -7.53 -17.46
N GLY A 224 31.64 -7.93 -18.69
CA GLY A 224 32.99 -8.37 -19.08
C GLY A 224 34.06 -7.30 -18.86
N ALA A 225 33.75 -6.03 -19.18
CA ALA A 225 34.66 -4.92 -18.91
C ALA A 225 34.89 -4.70 -17.41
N LYS A 226 33.85 -4.83 -16.57
CA LYS A 226 33.97 -4.73 -15.10
C LYS A 226 34.78 -5.86 -14.50
N ILE A 227 34.55 -7.11 -14.93
CA ILE A 227 35.34 -8.27 -14.47
C ILE A 227 36.82 -8.09 -14.84
N LYS A 228 37.11 -7.66 -16.07
CA LYS A 228 38.49 -7.34 -16.48
C LYS A 228 39.10 -6.24 -15.62
N ALA A 229 38.36 -5.19 -15.27
CA ALA A 229 38.86 -4.14 -14.39
C ALA A 229 39.20 -4.70 -12.99
N LEU A 230 38.34 -5.55 -12.43
CA LEU A 230 38.57 -6.22 -11.14
C LEU A 230 39.77 -7.17 -11.16
N GLU A 231 40.03 -7.83 -12.30
CA GLU A 231 41.19 -8.71 -12.48
C GLU A 231 42.53 -8.00 -12.22
N HIS A 232 42.60 -6.70 -12.53
CA HIS A 232 43.80 -5.88 -12.32
C HIS A 232 43.99 -5.43 -10.86
N SER A 233 42.98 -5.57 -9.99
CA SER A 233 43.07 -5.15 -8.58
C SER A 233 43.98 -6.04 -7.73
N GLY A 234 44.13 -7.33 -8.06
CA GLY A 234 45.01 -8.21 -7.28
C GLY A 234 44.94 -9.69 -7.64
N ALA A 235 45.92 -10.46 -7.14
CA ALA A 235 45.98 -11.92 -7.33
C ALA A 235 44.81 -12.67 -6.65
N GLN A 236 44.34 -12.17 -5.51
CA GLN A 236 43.22 -12.77 -4.79
C GLN A 236 41.90 -12.65 -5.58
N VAL A 237 41.67 -11.50 -6.22
CA VAL A 237 40.48 -11.28 -7.06
C VAL A 237 40.49 -12.19 -8.28
N ARG A 238 41.67 -12.48 -8.85
CA ARG A 238 41.81 -13.47 -9.93
C ARG A 238 41.35 -14.87 -9.51
N GLN A 239 41.78 -15.34 -8.33
CA GLN A 239 41.30 -16.61 -7.78
C GLN A 239 39.78 -16.60 -7.57
N TRP A 240 39.20 -15.49 -7.12
CA TRP A 240 37.75 -15.36 -6.98
C TRP A 240 37.01 -15.42 -8.32
N ILE A 241 37.58 -14.83 -9.37
CA ILE A 241 37.03 -14.86 -10.72
C ILE A 241 37.03 -16.29 -11.27
N GLU A 242 38.15 -17.00 -11.12
CA GLU A 242 38.31 -18.40 -11.53
C GLU A 242 37.32 -19.32 -10.79
N GLU A 243 37.32 -19.29 -9.46
CA GLU A 243 36.39 -20.08 -8.63
C GLU A 243 34.92 -19.76 -8.95
N SER A 244 34.59 -18.48 -9.15
CA SER A 244 33.21 -18.08 -9.51
C SER A 244 32.80 -18.60 -10.88
N GLU A 245 33.73 -18.68 -11.82
CA GLU A 245 33.50 -19.22 -13.16
C GLU A 245 33.30 -20.74 -13.13
N GLU A 246 34.11 -21.46 -12.35
CA GLU A 246 33.94 -22.90 -12.11
C GLU A 246 32.57 -23.20 -11.50
N ARG A 247 32.18 -22.48 -10.43
CA ARG A 247 30.86 -22.64 -9.80
C ARG A 247 29.71 -22.41 -10.78
N VAL A 248 29.78 -21.36 -11.59
CA VAL A 248 28.73 -21.07 -12.59
C VAL A 248 28.69 -22.14 -13.68
N ASN A 249 29.82 -22.74 -14.05
CA ASN A 249 29.87 -23.85 -15.00
C ASN A 249 29.32 -25.15 -14.42
N GLU A 250 29.47 -25.38 -13.13
CA GLU A 250 28.90 -26.50 -12.38
C GLU A 250 27.40 -26.33 -12.07
N GLY A 251 26.81 -25.16 -12.34
CA GLY A 251 25.40 -24.86 -12.06
C GLY A 251 25.15 -24.34 -10.63
N TYR A 252 26.20 -23.97 -9.90
CA TYR A 252 26.11 -23.29 -8.60
C TYR A 252 26.04 -21.77 -8.80
N TYR A 253 24.82 -21.27 -8.94
CA TYR A 253 24.52 -19.86 -9.16
C TYR A 253 24.39 -19.07 -7.86
N HIS A 254 24.78 -17.80 -7.90
CA HIS A 254 24.56 -16.87 -6.79
C HIS A 254 23.06 -16.76 -6.44
N PRO A 255 22.65 -16.78 -5.15
CA PRO A 255 21.24 -16.85 -4.75
C PRO A 255 20.34 -15.75 -5.31
N GLN A 256 20.91 -14.56 -5.57
CA GLN A 256 20.18 -13.44 -6.18
C GLN A 256 19.68 -13.75 -7.60
N TRP A 257 20.38 -14.62 -8.34
CA TRP A 257 20.15 -14.87 -9.77
C TRP A 257 19.75 -16.31 -10.08
N ASP A 258 20.03 -17.24 -9.17
CA ASP A 258 19.79 -18.69 -9.33
C ASP A 258 18.38 -19.00 -9.85
N MET A 259 17.34 -18.47 -9.20
CA MET A 259 15.95 -18.71 -9.60
C MET A 259 15.67 -18.26 -11.04
N PHE A 260 16.19 -17.10 -11.45
CA PHE A 260 15.96 -16.57 -12.79
C PHE A 260 16.63 -17.42 -13.87
N ILE A 261 17.82 -17.95 -13.59
CA ILE A 261 18.52 -18.85 -14.51
C ILE A 261 17.77 -20.18 -14.60
N ARG A 262 17.39 -20.78 -13.45
CA ARG A 262 16.64 -22.04 -13.42
C ARG A 262 15.34 -21.97 -14.19
N ILE A 263 14.60 -20.86 -14.09
CA ILE A 263 13.37 -20.65 -14.87
C ILE A 263 13.65 -20.70 -16.38
N LEU A 264 14.77 -20.16 -16.84
CA LEU A 264 15.15 -20.18 -18.26
C LEU A 264 15.66 -21.55 -18.71
N GLU A 265 16.26 -22.32 -17.81
CA GLU A 265 16.74 -23.69 -18.06
C GLU A 265 15.60 -24.72 -18.11
N ILE A 266 14.51 -24.49 -17.37
CA ILE A 266 13.28 -25.31 -17.40
C ILE A 266 12.54 -25.02 -18.72
N LYS A 267 12.90 -25.78 -19.76
CA LYS A 267 12.13 -25.88 -21.01
C LYS A 267 11.08 -26.98 -20.93
#